data_AF-A0A7C6SCX8-F1
#
_entry.id   AF-A0A7C6SCX8-F1
#
_cell.length_a   1.000
_cell.length_b   1.000
_cell.length_c   1.000
_cell.angle_alpha   90.00
_cell.angle_beta   90.00
_cell.angle_gamma   90.00
#
_symmetry.space_group_name_H-M   'P 1'
#
loop_
_entity.id
_entity.type
_entity.pdbx_description
1 polymer ?
#
loop_
_entity_poly.entity_id
_entity_poly.type
_entity_poly.pdbx_seq_one_letter_code
_entity_poly.pdbx_strand_id
1 'polypeptide(L)'
;RLKVSSTCVRVSVLNGHSININITCEEEVDLEKLKQFYNESKYYKYYEDDYPTPREVSGSDLVHIARLRYDFNSRKHISLFVVADNLRVGAATNAVRILSKLAKESRVDV
;
A
#
# COMPACT_ATOMS: atom_id res chain seq x y z
N ARG A 1 -2.75 21.23 4.50
CA ARG A 1 -1.60 20.29 4.49
C ARG A 1 -1.99 19.08 5.33
N LEU A 2 -1.83 17.85 4.84
CA LEU A 2 -2.18 16.63 5.59
C LEU A 2 -1.25 16.48 6.82
N LYS A 3 -1.81 16.26 8.01
CA LYS A 3 -1.05 16.03 9.24
C LYS A 3 -0.57 14.58 9.26
N VAL A 4 0.74 14.36 9.43
CA VAL A 4 1.34 13.02 9.43
C VAL A 4 2.35 12.94 10.56
N SER A 5 2.30 11.84 11.32
CA SER A 5 3.31 11.44 12.30
C SER A 5 3.70 10.00 12.01
N SER A 6 4.99 9.66 12.18
CA SER A 6 5.51 8.34 11.85
C SER A 6 6.60 7.91 12.82
N THR A 7 6.60 6.63 13.17
CA THR A 7 7.70 5.97 13.87
C THR A 7 8.30 4.92 12.94
N CYS A 8 9.60 5.06 12.64
CA CYS A 8 10.31 4.15 11.74
C CYS A 8 11.27 3.27 12.54
N VAL A 9 11.07 1.96 12.49
CA VAL A 9 11.87 0.98 13.23
C VAL A 9 12.47 -0.02 12.25
N ARG A 10 13.76 -0.34 12.44
CA ARG A 10 14.43 -1.43 11.72
C ARG A 10 14.25 -2.72 12.51
N VAL A 11 13.91 -3.79 11.81
CA VAL A 11 13.74 -5.14 12.35
C VAL A 11 14.55 -6.15 11.53
N SER A 12 14.73 -7.37 12.03
CA SER A 12 15.51 -8.44 11.38
C SER A 12 14.77 -9.09 10.21
N VAL A 13 14.43 -8.29 9.20
CA VAL A 13 13.80 -8.70 7.94
C VAL A 13 14.73 -8.28 6.81
N LEU A 14 15.04 -9.21 5.90
CA LEU A 14 15.98 -8.98 4.79
C LEU A 14 15.44 -7.92 3.81
N ASN A 15 14.22 -8.13 3.33
CA ASN A 15 13.50 -7.22 2.43
C ASN A 15 11.98 -7.35 2.67
N GLY A 16 11.27 -6.27 2.34
CA GLY A 16 9.85 -6.11 2.61
C GLY A 16 9.60 -5.17 3.79
N HIS A 17 9.13 -3.96 3.51
CA HIS A 17 8.70 -3.03 4.55
C HIS A 17 7.24 -3.32 4.92
N SER A 18 6.97 -3.36 6.22
CA SER A 18 5.63 -3.47 6.78
C SER A 18 5.24 -2.18 7.48
N ILE A 19 4.01 -1.71 7.27
CA ILE A 19 3.51 -0.45 7.81
C ILE A 19 2.11 -0.68 8.37
N ASN A 20 1.94 -0.38 9.65
CA ASN A 20 0.62 -0.20 10.24
C ASN A 20 0.23 1.28 10.09
N ILE A 21 -0.89 1.55 9.42
CA ILE A 21 -1.35 2.89 9.09
C ILE A 21 -2.68 3.12 9.79
N ASN A 22 -2.79 4.25 10.51
CA ASN A 22 -4.04 4.75 11.06
C ASN A 22 -4.39 6.06 10.36
N ILE A 23 -5.62 6.16 9.87
CA ILE A 23 -6.11 7.29 9.08
C ILE A 23 -7.38 7.83 9.72
N THR A 24 -7.45 9.16 9.85
CA THR A 24 -8.65 9.88 10.23
C THR A 24 -9.14 10.71 9.05
N CYS A 25 -10.38 10.47 8.64
CA CYS A 25 -11.07 11.18 7.57
C CYS A 25 -12.05 12.22 8.13
N GLU A 26 -12.42 13.20 7.31
CA GLU A 26 -13.42 14.22 7.68
C GLU A 26 -14.84 13.63 7.68
N GLU A 27 -15.09 12.69 6.77
CA GLU A 27 -16.35 11.96 6.58
C GLU A 27 -16.18 10.48 6.93
N GLU A 28 -17.30 9.77 7.07
CA GLU A 28 -17.28 8.32 7.26
C GLU A 28 -16.69 7.62 6.04
N VAL A 29 -15.87 6.61 6.29
CA VAL A 29 -15.28 5.79 5.24
C VAL A 29 -16.22 4.65 4.91
N ASP A 30 -16.42 4.36 3.63
CA ASP A 30 -17.04 3.13 3.16
C ASP A 30 -15.94 2.09 2.91
N LEU A 31 -15.83 1.10 3.82
CA LEU A 31 -14.84 0.04 3.67
C LEU A 31 -15.10 -0.87 2.48
N GLU A 32 -16.34 -1.13 2.10
CA GLU A 32 -16.65 -2.01 0.98
C GLU A 32 -16.21 -1.39 -0.35
N LYS A 33 -16.45 -0.08 -0.50
CA LYS A 33 -15.91 0.68 -1.63
C LYS A 33 -14.38 0.65 -1.68
N LEU A 34 -13.73 0.73 -0.52
CA LEU A 34 -12.28 0.70 -0.43
C LEU A 34 -11.71 -0.69 -0.76
N LYS A 35 -12.35 -1.76 -0.28
CA LYS A 35 -12.04 -3.15 -0.64
C LYS A 35 -12.18 -3.36 -2.15
N GLN A 36 -13.29 -2.92 -2.73
CA GLN A 36 -13.52 -3.00 -4.18
C GLN A 36 -12.41 -2.28 -4.95
N PHE A 37 -12.06 -1.06 -4.57
CA PHE A 37 -10.96 -0.31 -5.18
C PHE A 37 -9.63 -1.08 -5.14
N TYR A 38 -9.29 -1.71 -4.01
CA TYR A 38 -8.06 -2.49 -3.91
C TYR A 38 -8.10 -3.76 -4.75
N ASN A 39 -9.25 -4.43 -4.86
CA ASN A 39 -9.42 -5.63 -5.68
C ASN A 39 -9.36 -5.33 -7.20
N GLU A 40 -9.82 -4.16 -7.63
CA GLU A 40 -9.80 -3.76 -9.05
C GLU A 40 -8.46 -3.16 -9.50
N SER A 41 -7.62 -2.75 -8.54
CA SER A 41 -6.34 -2.13 -8.85
C SER A 41 -5.29 -3.15 -9.28
N LYS A 42 -4.66 -2.89 -10.43
CA LYS A 42 -3.49 -3.67 -10.89
C LYS A 42 -2.20 -3.46 -10.08
N TYR A 43 -2.22 -2.54 -9.11
CA TYR A 43 -1.05 -2.21 -8.27
C TYR A 43 -1.17 -2.75 -6.85
N TYR A 44 -2.38 -3.15 -6.45
CA TYR A 44 -2.69 -3.60 -5.10
C TYR A 44 -3.08 -5.07 -5.11
N LYS A 45 -2.77 -5.76 -4.02
CA LYS A 45 -3.35 -7.06 -3.70
C LYS A 45 -3.96 -6.97 -2.32
N TYR A 46 -5.29 -7.10 -2.24
CA TYR A 46 -6.01 -7.08 -0.99
C TYR A 46 -6.16 -8.48 -0.41
N TYR A 47 -6.04 -8.59 0.91
CA TYR A 47 -6.21 -9.79 1.70
C TYR A 47 -7.32 -9.52 2.72
N GLU A 48 -8.45 -10.20 2.55
CA GLU A 48 -9.63 -10.00 3.40
C GLU A 48 -9.48 -10.68 4.77
N ASP A 49 -9.21 -11.98 4.77
CA ASP A 49 -9.14 -12.80 5.99
C ASP A 49 -7.71 -13.19 6.41
N ASP A 50 -6.69 -12.73 5.69
CA ASP A 50 -5.29 -13.09 5.91
C ASP A 50 -4.38 -11.85 5.97
N TYR A 51 -3.13 -12.01 6.36
CA TYR A 51 -2.13 -10.94 6.40
C TYR A 51 -0.81 -11.36 5.75
N PRO A 52 -0.32 -10.60 4.76
CA PRO A 52 0.93 -10.91 4.09
C PRO A 52 2.12 -10.65 5.02
N THR A 53 3.14 -11.49 4.92
CA THR A 53 4.43 -11.27 5.58
C THR A 53 5.47 -10.70 4.61
N PRO A 54 6.50 -9.98 5.08
CA PRO A 54 7.60 -9.52 4.24
C PRO A 54 8.23 -10.62 3.36
N ARG A 55 8.34 -11.84 3.91
CA ARG A 55 8.89 -12.99 3.21
C ARG A 55 8.04 -13.40 2.01
N GLU A 56 6.72 -13.38 2.14
CA GLU A 56 5.79 -13.79 1.08
C GLU A 56 5.67 -12.75 -0.04
N VAL A 57 5.86 -11.47 0.28
CA VAL A 57 5.77 -10.38 -0.71
C VAL A 57 7.09 -10.10 -1.42
N SER A 58 8.19 -10.67 -0.94
CA SER A 58 9.52 -10.51 -1.53
C SER A 58 9.50 -10.81 -3.03
N GLY A 59 10.04 -9.91 -3.85
CA GLY A 59 10.05 -10.05 -5.30
C GLY A 59 8.76 -9.62 -6.01
N SER A 60 7.69 -9.29 -5.28
CA SER A 60 6.44 -8.78 -5.84
C SER A 60 6.57 -7.33 -6.33
N ASP A 61 5.86 -7.02 -7.42
CA ASP A 61 5.67 -5.64 -7.92
C ASP A 61 4.38 -4.99 -7.39
N LEU A 62 3.67 -5.64 -6.47
CA LEU A 62 2.42 -5.16 -5.90
C LEU A 62 2.63 -4.63 -4.47
N VAL A 63 1.72 -3.74 -4.05
CA VAL A 63 1.56 -3.38 -2.64
C VAL A 63 0.48 -4.28 -2.06
N HIS A 64 0.80 -4.98 -0.97
CA HIS A 64 -0.08 -5.93 -0.34
C HIS A 64 -0.78 -5.29 0.86
N ILE A 65 -2.11 -5.36 0.89
CA ILE A 65 -2.95 -4.63 1.85
C ILE A 65 -3.81 -5.64 2.61
N ALA A 66 -3.82 -5.54 3.93
CA ALA A 66 -4.58 -6.41 4.80
C ALA A 66 -5.12 -5.65 6.02
N ARG A 67 -5.94 -6.35 6.83
CA ARG A 67 -6.39 -5.87 8.15
C ARG A 67 -7.11 -4.51 8.11
N LEU A 68 -7.72 -4.20 6.98
CA LEU A 68 -8.53 -3.01 6.78
C LEU A 68 -9.78 -3.08 7.67
N ARG A 69 -9.94 -2.11 8.57
CA ARG A 69 -11.04 -2.06 9.53
C ARG A 69 -11.29 -0.65 10.04
N TYR A 70 -12.47 -0.42 10.61
CA TYR A 70 -12.73 0.76 11.43
C TYR A 70 -11.98 0.67 12.77
N ASP A 71 -11.64 1.83 13.33
CA ASP A 71 -11.28 1.93 14.73
C ASP A 71 -12.54 1.96 15.60
N PHE A 72 -12.45 1.50 16.84
CA PHE A 72 -13.57 0.99 17.65
C PHE A 72 -14.81 1.89 17.69
N ASN A 73 -14.64 3.22 17.72
CA ASN A 73 -15.73 4.16 18.02
C ASN A 73 -16.10 5.10 16.86
N SER A 74 -15.55 4.93 15.65
CA SER A 74 -15.85 5.86 14.56
C SER A 74 -15.55 5.28 13.19
N ARG A 75 -16.53 5.40 12.28
CA ARG A 75 -16.36 5.08 10.86
C ARG A 75 -15.45 6.05 10.10
N LYS A 76 -15.06 7.15 10.73
CA LYS A 76 -14.09 8.12 10.20
C LYS A 76 -12.65 7.71 10.46
N HIS A 77 -12.42 6.75 11.36
CA HIS A 77 -11.09 6.27 11.71
C HIS A 77 -10.92 4.86 11.15
N ILE A 78 -9.88 4.64 10.35
CA ILE A 78 -9.57 3.33 9.79
C ILE A 78 -8.13 2.96 10.08
N SER A 79 -7.89 1.66 10.19
CA SER A 79 -6.56 1.07 10.27
C SER A 79 -6.38 0.07 9.15
N LEU A 80 -5.16 -0.01 8.62
CA LEU A 80 -4.75 -1.00 7.63
C LEU A 80 -3.29 -1.39 7.82
N PHE A 81 -2.96 -2.60 7.39
CA PHE A 81 -1.62 -3.14 7.37
C PHE A 81 -1.16 -3.27 5.92
N VAL A 82 0.03 -2.74 5.62
CA VAL A 82 0.59 -2.71 4.27
C VAL A 82 1.96 -3.35 4.28
N VAL A 83 2.22 -4.22 3.30
CA VAL A 83 3.54 -4.82 3.08
C VAL A 83 3.93 -4.70 1.61
N ALA A 84 5.15 -4.30 1.33
CA ALA A 84 5.68 -4.24 -0.03
C ALA A 84 7.18 -4.47 -0.07
N ASP A 85 7.67 -5.06 -1.15
CA ASP A 85 9.10 -5.15 -1.42
C ASP A 85 9.68 -3.74 -1.62
N ASN A 86 10.58 -3.34 -0.72
CA ASN A 86 11.16 -2.00 -0.68
C ASN A 86 12.21 -1.75 -1.77
N LEU A 87 12.80 -2.79 -2.37
CA LEU A 87 13.73 -2.65 -3.49
C LEU A 87 12.97 -2.60 -4.82
N ARG A 88 11.82 -3.27 -4.91
CA ARG A 88 10.94 -3.24 -6.08
C ARG A 88 9.99 -2.06 -6.02
N VAL A 89 8.83 -2.21 -5.40
CA VAL A 89 7.82 -1.14 -5.35
C VAL A 89 8.36 0.09 -4.61
N GLY A 90 9.17 -0.11 -3.58
CA GLY A 90 9.82 1.01 -2.89
C GLY A 90 10.88 1.77 -3.69
N ALA A 91 11.39 1.20 -4.80
CA ALA A 91 12.43 1.82 -5.62
C ALA A 91 12.31 1.47 -7.12
N ALA A 92 12.83 0.32 -7.55
CA ALA A 92 13.07 0.00 -8.96
C ALA A 92 11.78 -0.05 -9.81
N THR A 93 10.74 -0.73 -9.33
CA THR A 93 9.48 -0.91 -10.06
C THR A 93 8.78 0.42 -10.26
N ASN A 94 8.78 1.28 -9.24
CA ASN A 94 8.19 2.61 -9.37
C ASN A 94 9.01 3.51 -10.31
N ALA A 95 10.34 3.41 -10.31
CA ALA A 95 11.18 4.13 -11.28
C ALA A 95 10.84 3.75 -12.73
N VAL A 96 10.73 2.43 -13.02
CA VAL A 96 10.32 1.95 -14.35
C VAL A 96 8.91 2.42 -14.70
N ARG A 97 7.95 2.34 -13.78
CA ARG A 97 6.57 2.83 -14.01
C ARG A 97 6.53 4.32 -14.36
N ILE A 98 7.31 5.14 -13.67
CA ILE A 98 7.44 6.58 -13.95
C ILE A 98 8.02 6.77 -15.36
N LEU A 99 9.13 6.09 -15.69
CA LEU A 99 9.73 6.17 -17.02
C LEU A 99 8.74 5.75 -18.12
N SER A 100 8.04 4.62 -17.96
CA SER A 100 7.05 4.15 -18.93
C SER A 100 5.88 5.12 -19.08
N LYS A 101 5.50 5.83 -18.03
CA LYS A 101 4.45 6.86 -18.10
C LYS A 101 4.92 8.08 -18.89
N LEU A 102 6.13 8.56 -18.63
CA LEU A 102 6.74 9.68 -19.35
C LEU A 102 6.96 9.36 -20.82
N ALA A 103 7.50 8.18 -21.14
CA ALA A 103 7.69 7.69 -22.51
C ALA A 103 6.40 7.77 -23.34
N LYS A 104 5.29 7.28 -22.78
CA LYS A 104 3.96 7.33 -23.41
C LYS A 104 3.46 8.76 -23.64
N GLU A 105 3.77 9.69 -22.74
CA GLU A 105 3.37 11.10 -22.88
C GLU A 105 4.24 11.87 -23.87
N SER A 106 5.54 11.60 -23.86
CA SER A 106 6.52 12.24 -24.74
C SER A 106 6.56 11.63 -26.16
N ARG A 107 5.81 10.56 -26.44
CA ARG A 107 5.86 9.78 -27.70
C ARG A 107 7.28 9.28 -28.04
N VAL A 108 8.07 9.00 -27.01
CA VAL A 108 9.40 8.42 -27.15
C VAL A 108 9.25 6.93 -26.85
N ASP A 109 9.58 6.08 -27.82
CA ASP A 109 9.55 4.63 -27.63
C ASP A 109 10.68 4.22 -26.66
N VAL A 110 10.32 3.49 -25.60
CA VAL A 110 11.22 2.94 -24.58
C VAL A 110 11.00 1.44 -24.48
#